data_AF-A0A7W1ZW44-F1
#
_entry.id   AF-A0A7W1ZW44-F1
#
_cell.length_a   1.000
_cell.length_b   1.000
_cell.length_c   1.000
_cell.angle_alpha   90.00
_cell.angle_beta   90.00
_cell.angle_gamma   90.00
#
_symmetry.space_group_name_H-M   'P 1'
#
loop_
_entity.id
_entity.type
_entity.pdbx_description
1 polymer ?
#
loop_
_entity_poly.entity_id
_entity_poly.type
_entity_poly.pdbx_seq_one_letter_code
_entity_poly.pdbx_strand_id
1 'polypeptide(L)'
;MSSPNNKPDDFNRSATHIIYSKHAHCRMDCRYINEEEVKEILTNGKVNKSKIETDNRGTTFPVEGITQGHHLRIVFAPKGDDAVEVVTCIDLDRDWPCHCN
;
A
#
# COMPACT_ATOMS: atom_id res chain seq x y z
N MET A 1 22.51 -25.80 0.44
CA MET A 1 21.66 -25.14 -0.59
C MET A 1 20.53 -24.47 0.15
N SER A 2 20.40 -23.15 0.00
CA SER A 2 19.18 -22.32 0.12
C SER A 2 19.63 -20.87 0.23
N SER A 3 19.61 -20.18 -0.90
CA SER A 3 19.95 -18.78 -1.06
C SER A 3 19.09 -17.91 -0.13
N PRO A 4 19.65 -16.98 0.65
CA PRO A 4 18.86 -15.91 1.22
C PRO A 4 18.51 -14.99 0.05
N ASN A 5 17.33 -15.21 -0.54
CA ASN A 5 16.77 -14.38 -1.58
C ASN A 5 16.47 -13.02 -0.92
N ASN A 6 17.47 -12.13 -0.91
CA ASN A 6 17.33 -10.73 -0.53
C ASN A 6 16.44 -10.10 -1.60
N LYS A 7 15.13 -10.16 -1.37
CA LYS A 7 14.18 -9.65 -2.34
C LYS A 7 14.06 -8.13 -2.14
N PRO A 8 14.15 -7.33 -3.21
CA PRO A 8 13.97 -5.87 -3.15
C PRO A 8 12.49 -5.46 -2.92
N ASP A 9 11.72 -6.26 -2.19
CA ASP A 9 10.34 -5.98 -1.75
C ASP A 9 10.24 -5.69 -0.25
N ASP A 10 11.39 -5.45 0.38
CA ASP A 10 11.56 -5.24 1.81
C ASP A 10 11.61 -3.73 2.11
N PHE A 11 10.47 -3.06 1.97
CA PHE A 11 10.21 -1.93 2.85
C PHE A 11 9.64 -2.49 4.15
N ASN A 12 9.84 -1.81 5.28
CA ASN A 12 9.42 -2.33 6.58
C ASN A 12 7.90 -2.60 6.60
N ARG A 13 7.50 -3.86 6.43
CA ARG A 13 6.10 -4.31 6.53
C ARG A 13 5.65 -4.46 7.98
N SER A 14 6.63 -4.51 8.90
CA SER A 14 6.44 -4.49 10.35
C SER A 14 6.41 -3.07 10.90
N ALA A 15 6.07 -2.07 10.08
CA ALA A 15 5.92 -0.70 10.54
C ALA A 15 4.86 -0.64 11.64
N THR A 16 5.24 -0.16 12.82
CA THR A 16 4.31 -0.01 13.94
C THR A 16 3.32 1.13 13.68
N HIS A 17 3.71 2.11 12.84
CA HIS A 17 2.92 3.29 12.53
C HIS A 17 2.53 3.36 11.05
N ILE A 18 1.23 3.39 10.78
CA ILE A 18 0.67 3.62 9.44
C ILE A 18 0.06 5.02 9.42
N ILE A 19 0.58 5.88 8.56
CA ILE A 19 0.12 7.25 8.36
C ILE A 19 -0.72 7.26 7.09
N TYR A 20 -1.93 7.80 7.13
CA TYR A 20 -2.77 7.87 5.93
C TYR A 20 -2.81 9.29 5.38
N SER A 21 -2.58 9.43 4.07
CA SER A 21 -2.77 10.72 3.41
C SER A 21 -4.26 11.08 3.37
N LYS A 22 -4.57 12.38 3.19
CA LYS A 22 -5.96 12.84 3.00
C LYS A 22 -6.66 12.11 1.84
N HIS A 23 -5.93 11.85 0.76
CA HIS A 23 -6.46 11.14 -0.41
C HIS A 23 -6.69 9.65 -0.10
N ALA A 24 -5.78 9.02 0.63
CA ALA A 24 -5.95 7.64 1.09
C ALA A 24 -7.21 7.50 1.95
N HIS A 25 -7.40 8.37 2.95
CA HIS A 25 -8.62 8.38 3.77
C HIS A 25 -9.89 8.53 2.93
N CYS A 26 -9.90 9.47 1.98
CA CYS A 26 -11.07 9.66 1.13
C CYS A 26 -11.38 8.44 0.25
N ARG A 27 -10.35 7.76 -0.27
CA ARG A 27 -10.53 6.52 -1.04
C ARG A 27 -10.97 5.36 -0.15
N MET A 28 -10.46 5.28 1.07
CA MET A 28 -10.86 4.29 2.05
C MET A 28 -12.33 4.42 2.40
N ASP A 29 -12.78 5.63 2.70
CA ASP A 29 -14.19 5.93 3.02
C ASP A 29 -15.11 5.66 1.82
N CYS A 30 -14.75 6.15 0.62
CA CYS A 30 -15.52 5.97 -0.60
C CYS A 30 -15.69 4.49 -1.02
N ARG A 31 -14.69 3.64 -0.70
CA ARG A 31 -14.65 2.24 -1.12
C ARG A 31 -14.88 1.26 0.04
N TYR A 32 -15.22 1.76 1.23
CA TYR A 32 -15.36 0.97 2.46
C TYR A 32 -14.12 0.10 2.77
N ILE A 33 -12.93 0.61 2.43
CA ILE A 33 -11.66 -0.05 2.73
C ILE A 33 -11.31 0.26 4.18
N ASN A 34 -11.20 -0.78 4.99
CA ASN A 34 -10.87 -0.64 6.40
C ASN A 34 -9.35 -0.71 6.63
N GLU A 35 -8.88 -0.20 7.77
CA GLU A 35 -7.46 -0.28 8.13
C GLU A 35 -6.96 -1.74 8.26
N GLU A 36 -7.84 -2.67 8.61
CA GLU A 36 -7.54 -4.11 8.63
C GLU A 36 -7.16 -4.61 7.24
N GLU A 37 -7.96 -4.28 6.21
CA GLU A 37 -7.65 -4.63 4.82
C GLU A 37 -6.31 -4.02 4.40
N VAL A 38 -6.04 -2.77 4.78
CA VAL A 38 -4.75 -2.13 4.49
C VAL A 38 -3.59 -2.88 5.12
N LYS A 39 -3.71 -3.28 6.40
CA LYS A 39 -2.69 -4.05 7.13
C LYS A 39 -2.52 -5.46 6.57
N GLU A 40 -3.60 -6.09 6.15
CA GLU A 40 -3.56 -7.38 5.48
C GLU A 40 -2.82 -7.28 4.15
N ILE A 41 -3.10 -6.25 3.34
CA ILE A 41 -2.37 -6.00 2.08
C ILE A 41 -0.90 -5.67 2.36
N LEU A 42 -0.60 -4.90 3.40
CA LEU A 42 0.79 -4.63 3.80
C LEU A 42 1.56 -5.92 4.12
N THR A 43 0.92 -6.89 4.79
CA THR A 43 1.55 -8.13 5.26
C THR A 43 1.55 -9.23 4.20
N ASN A 44 0.38 -9.52 3.63
CA ASN A 44 0.13 -10.62 2.68
C ASN A 44 0.21 -10.19 1.21
N GLY A 45 0.12 -8.89 0.94
CA GLY A 45 0.14 -8.37 -0.42
C GLY A 45 1.51 -8.50 -1.09
N LYS A 46 1.49 -8.33 -2.41
CA LYS A 46 2.65 -8.47 -3.29
C LYS A 46 3.05 -7.10 -3.83
N VAL A 47 4.27 -6.67 -3.52
CA VAL A 47 4.85 -5.45 -4.08
C VAL A 47 5.03 -5.61 -5.60
N ASN A 48 4.46 -4.68 -6.37
CA ASN A 48 4.59 -4.67 -7.81
C ASN A 48 5.80 -3.84 -8.24
N LYS A 49 6.95 -4.50 -8.35
CA LYS A 49 8.27 -3.89 -8.60
C LYS A 49 8.34 -3.08 -9.90
N SER A 50 7.55 -3.45 -10.90
CA SER A 50 7.48 -2.74 -12.19
C SER A 50 6.82 -1.36 -12.10
N LYS A 51 6.20 -1.05 -10.95
CA LYS A 51 5.45 0.19 -10.71
C LYS A 51 5.99 0.96 -9.51
N ILE A 52 7.12 0.52 -8.92
CA ILE A 52 7.80 1.28 -7.87
C ILE A 52 8.30 2.58 -8.50
N GLU A 53 7.85 3.71 -7.95
CA GLU A 53 8.33 5.02 -8.35
C GLU A 53 9.16 5.62 -7.23
N THR A 54 10.38 6.03 -7.57
CA THR A 54 11.27 6.76 -6.67
C THR A 54 11.36 8.19 -7.15
N ASP A 55 10.85 9.11 -6.35
CA ASP A 55 10.89 10.55 -6.64
C ASP A 55 11.70 11.28 -5.57
N ASN A 56 11.88 12.61 -5.72
CA ASN A 56 12.59 13.45 -4.78
C ASN A 56 11.97 13.43 -3.36
N ARG A 57 10.67 13.09 -3.26
CA ARG A 57 9.92 12.96 -1.99
C ARG A 57 10.05 11.59 -1.31
N GLY A 58 10.67 10.61 -1.97
CA GLY A 58 10.86 9.26 -1.47
C GLY A 58 10.44 8.17 -2.46
N THR A 59 10.63 6.92 -2.06
CA THR A 59 10.23 5.74 -2.83
C THR A 59 8.81 5.32 -2.47
N THR A 60 8.00 5.02 -3.47
CA THR A 60 6.64 4.50 -3.30
C THR A 60 6.57 3.06 -3.78
N PHE A 61 5.95 2.22 -2.95
CA PHE A 61 5.82 0.79 -3.14
C PHE A 61 4.34 0.45 -3.33
N PRO A 62 3.88 0.25 -4.58
CA PRO A 62 2.54 -0.25 -4.82
C PRO A 62 2.47 -1.73 -4.45
N VAL A 63 1.64 -2.06 -3.48
CA VAL A 63 1.37 -3.42 -3.02
C VAL A 63 -0.03 -3.80 -3.46
N GLU A 64 -0.13 -4.90 -4.19
CA GLU A 64 -1.39 -5.45 -4.70
C GLU A 64 -1.72 -6.73 -3.94
N GLY A 65 -2.97 -6.90 -3.58
CA GLY A 65 -3.43 -8.11 -2.91
C GLY A 65 -4.93 -8.21 -2.89
N ILE A 66 -5.41 -9.42 -2.57
CA ILE A 66 -6.82 -9.70 -2.45
C ILE A 66 -7.11 -9.91 -0.97
N THR A 67 -8.00 -9.10 -0.41
CA THR A 67 -8.49 -9.22 0.97
C THR A 67 -10.00 -9.20 0.94
N GLN A 68 -10.65 -10.05 1.75
CA GLN A 68 -12.11 -10.17 1.84
C GLN A 68 -12.85 -10.30 0.49
N GLY A 69 -12.17 -10.74 -0.58
CA GLY A 69 -12.71 -10.85 -1.94
C GLY A 69 -12.58 -9.57 -2.79
N HIS A 70 -11.99 -8.50 -2.26
CA HIS A 70 -11.68 -7.26 -2.96
C HIS A 70 -10.22 -7.23 -3.41
N HIS A 71 -9.99 -6.83 -4.65
CA HIS A 71 -8.64 -6.68 -5.20
C HIS A 71 -8.18 -5.23 -5.02
N LEU A 72 -7.32 -5.02 -4.03
CA LEU A 72 -6.84 -3.70 -3.65
C LEU A 72 -5.37 -3.53 -4.02
N ARG A 73 -5.05 -2.31 -4.44
CA ARG A 73 -3.69 -1.81 -4.67
C ARG A 73 -3.45 -0.62 -3.77
N ILE A 74 -2.53 -0.77 -2.84
CA ILE A 74 -2.18 0.27 -1.87
C ILE A 74 -0.76 0.73 -2.12
N VAL A 75 -0.58 2.04 -2.24
CA VAL A 75 0.73 2.64 -2.45
C VAL A 75 1.29 3.07 -1.10
N PHE A 76 2.32 2.37 -0.65
CA PHE A 76 3.02 2.66 0.61
C PHE A 76 4.30 3.46 0.34
N ALA A 77 4.55 4.48 1.15
CA ALA A 77 5.77 5.27 1.13
C ALA A 77 6.43 5.16 2.52
N PRO A 78 7.54 4.43 2.69
CA PRO A 78 8.24 4.38 3.97
C PRO A 78 8.67 5.78 4.42
N LYS A 79 8.42 6.08 5.69
CA LYS A 79 8.77 7.34 6.38
C LYS A 79 9.65 7.00 7.57
N GLY A 80 10.97 7.02 7.35
CA GLY A 80 11.93 6.56 8.37
C GLY A 80 11.88 5.05 8.58
N ASP A 81 12.32 4.58 9.75
CA ASP A 81 12.51 3.16 10.03
C ASP A 81 11.25 2.42 10.52
N ASP A 82 10.32 3.09 11.22
CA ASP A 82 9.16 2.45 11.87
C ASP A 82 7.78 2.93 11.37
N ALA A 83 7.76 3.91 10.45
CA ALA A 83 6.51 4.43 9.90
C ALA A 83 6.40 4.24 8.39
N VAL A 84 5.17 3.99 7.93
CA VAL A 84 4.82 3.92 6.51
C VAL A 84 3.64 4.84 6.25
N GLU A 85 3.72 5.62 5.18
CA GLU A 85 2.63 6.49 4.73
C GLU A 85 1.87 5.82 3.60
N VAL A 86 0.56 5.65 3.75
CA VAL A 86 -0.36 5.25 2.70
C VAL A 86 -0.67 6.47 1.85
N VAL A 87 -0.09 6.51 0.66
CA VAL A 87 -0.26 7.61 -0.28
C VAL A 87 -1.65 7.56 -0.89
N THR A 88 -2.09 6.38 -1.34
CA THR A 88 -3.41 6.17 -1.94
C THR A 88 -3.85 4.70 -1.89
N CYS A 89 -5.16 4.50 -1.91
CA CYS A 89 -5.82 3.19 -1.98
C CYS A 89 -6.61 3.10 -3.29
N ILE A 90 -6.25 2.16 -4.14
CA ILE A 90 -6.82 1.95 -5.46
C ILE A 90 -7.50 0.59 -5.46
N ASP A 91 -8.80 0.56 -5.74
CA ASP A 91 -9.51 -0.69 -6.01
C ASP A 91 -9.34 -1.04 -7.49
N LEU A 92 -8.87 -2.26 -7.77
CA LEU A 92 -8.60 -2.74 -9.12
C LEU A 92 -9.82 -3.40 -9.77
N ASP A 93 -10.86 -3.71 -8.98
CA ASP A 93 -12.10 -4.33 -9.44
C ASP A 93 -13.13 -3.27 -9.87
N ARG A 94 -13.12 -2.11 -9.21
CA ARG A 94 -14.06 -1.00 -9.37
C ARG A 94 -13.35 0.34 -9.49
N ASP A 95 -13.40 0.89 -10.70
CA ASP A 95 -13.09 2.29 -10.97
C ASP A 95 -14.33 3.16 -10.69
N TRP A 96 -14.60 3.42 -9.41
CA TRP A 96 -15.63 4.39 -9.02
C TRP A 96 -15.03 5.80 -8.98
N PRO A 97 -15.71 6.81 -9.57
CA PRO A 97 -15.29 8.20 -9.49
C PRO A 97 -15.59 8.71 -8.08
N CYS A 98 -14.68 8.43 -7.15
CA CYS A 98 -14.68 9.07 -5.85
C CYS A 98 -14.33 10.54 -6.03
N HIS A 99 -15.20 11.44 -5.60
CA HIS A 99 -14.97 12.89 -5.67
C HIS A 99 -14.09 13.34 -4.50
N CYS A 100 -12.86 12.82 -4.46
CA CYS A 100 -11.84 13.20 -3.50
C CYS A 100 -11.07 14.41 -4.04
N ASN A 101 -11.15 15.54 -3.34
CA ASN A 101 -10.48 16.80 -3.72
C ASN A 101 -9.27 17.06 -2.82
#